data_AF-A0A397U208-F1
#
_entry.id   AF-A0A397U208-F1
#
_cell.length_a   1.000
_cell.length_b   1.000
_cell.length_c   1.000
_cell.angle_alpha   90.00
_cell.angle_beta   90.00
_cell.angle_gamma   90.00
#
_symmetry.space_group_name_H-M   'P 1'
#
loop_
_entity.id
_entity.type
_entity.pdbx_description
1 polymer ?
#
loop_
_entity_poly.entity_id
_entity_poly.type
_entity_poly.pdbx_seq_one_letter_code
_entity_poly.pdbx_strand_id
1 'polypeptide(L)'
;MLLDFMELLENVKYINPKCFEDEKYKHSKKSDIYNFGVILWKISSGRPLFDKFSKRNEVLAIHILQGKREKPVEGTPNQYIQLYERCWDHNPN
;
A
#
# COMPACT_ATOMS: atom_id res chain seq x y z
N MET A 1 17.23 14.31 -2.24
CA MET A 1 16.41 14.00 -3.43
C MET A 1 16.26 12.50 -3.71
N LEU A 2 17.33 11.73 -3.95
CA LEU A 2 17.23 10.25 -4.06
C LEU A 2 17.17 9.55 -2.68
N LEU A 3 17.75 10.17 -1.65
CA LEU A 3 17.70 9.67 -0.28
C LEU A 3 16.32 9.88 0.38
N ASP A 4 15.61 10.97 0.06
CA ASP A 4 14.22 11.20 0.53
C ASP A 4 13.22 10.20 -0.08
N PHE A 5 13.51 9.69 -1.29
CA PHE A 5 12.71 8.63 -1.94
C PHE A 5 12.90 7.26 -1.26
N MET A 6 14.07 7.03 -0.65
CA MET A 6 14.37 5.80 0.11
C MET A 6 13.83 5.86 1.54
N GLU A 7 13.79 7.04 2.15
CA GLU A 7 13.11 7.28 3.44
C GLU A 7 11.58 7.14 3.34
N LEU A 8 11.04 7.22 2.12
CA LEU A 8 9.62 6.99 1.81
C LEU A 8 9.17 5.54 2.07
N LEU A 9 10.10 4.59 2.19
CA LEU A 9 9.87 3.18 2.54
C LEU A 9 9.84 2.99 4.07
N GLU A 10 8.84 3.55 4.73
CA GLU A 10 8.38 2.98 6.01
C GLU A 10 7.94 1.53 5.72
N ASN A 11 8.89 0.61 5.87
CA ASN A 11 8.96 -0.67 5.16
C ASN A 11 7.64 -1.44 5.12
N VAL A 12 6.85 -1.45 6.19
CA VAL A 12 5.60 -2.24 6.25
C VAL A 12 4.46 -1.71 5.37
N LYS A 13 4.40 -0.39 5.12
CA LYS A 13 3.26 0.27 4.46
C LYS A 13 3.20 0.00 2.95
N TYR A 14 4.34 -0.34 2.37
CA TYR A 14 4.52 -0.64 0.95
C TYR A 14 4.91 -2.11 0.74
N ILE A 15 4.78 -2.96 1.75
CA ILE A 15 5.02 -4.39 1.56
C ILE A 15 3.74 -5.02 1.04
N ASN A 16 3.87 -5.72 -0.09
CA ASN A 16 2.82 -6.61 -0.57
C ASN A 16 2.49 -7.63 0.55
N PRO A 17 1.21 -7.79 0.94
CA PRO A 17 0.80 -8.67 2.03
C PRO A 17 1.36 -10.09 1.92
N LYS A 18 1.56 -10.60 0.70
CA LYS A 18 2.10 -11.94 0.45
C LYS A 18 3.52 -12.14 1.00
N CYS A 19 4.30 -11.07 1.13
CA CYS A 19 5.62 -11.15 1.77
C CYS A 19 5.53 -11.54 3.26
N PHE A 20 4.39 -11.33 3.92
CA PHE A 20 4.17 -11.74 5.31
C PHE A 20 3.58 -13.16 5.42
N GLU A 21 3.08 -13.72 4.33
CA GLU A 21 2.43 -15.05 4.30
C GLU A 21 3.39 -16.17 3.89
N ASP A 22 4.34 -15.86 3.01
CA ASP A 22 5.32 -16.81 2.51
C ASP A 22 6.72 -16.19 2.52
N GLU A 23 7.60 -16.72 3.37
CA GLU A 23 9.01 -16.30 3.48
C GLU A 23 9.80 -16.52 2.17
N LYS A 24 9.32 -17.40 1.29
CA LYS A 24 9.92 -17.64 -0.04
C LYS A 24 9.36 -16.71 -1.10
N TYR A 25 8.34 -15.91 -0.78
CA TYR A 25 7.76 -14.96 -1.72
C TYR A 25 8.80 -13.89 -2.07
N LYS A 26 9.25 -13.93 -3.32
CA LYS A 26 10.18 -12.95 -3.87
C LYS A 26 9.42 -11.78 -4.46
N HIS A 27 10.07 -10.63 -4.47
CA HIS A 27 9.63 -9.49 -5.23
C HIS A 27 9.26 -9.89 -6.67
N SER A 28 8.09 -9.45 -7.12
CA SER A 28 7.53 -9.82 -8.43
C SER A 28 6.81 -8.62 -9.04
N LYS A 29 6.41 -8.74 -10.32
CA LYS A 29 5.55 -7.73 -10.96
C LYS A 29 4.26 -7.45 -10.18
N LYS A 30 3.73 -8.46 -9.47
CA LYS A 30 2.56 -8.28 -8.59
C LYS A 30 2.87 -7.41 -7.39
N SER A 31 4.09 -7.49 -6.86
CA SER A 31 4.56 -6.58 -5.81
C SER A 31 4.70 -5.15 -6.32
N ASP A 32 5.23 -4.96 -7.54
CA ASP A 32 5.31 -3.63 -8.16
C ASP A 32 3.91 -3.02 -8.34
N ILE A 33 2.95 -3.79 -8.84
CA ILE A 33 1.56 -3.34 -9.04
C ILE A 33 0.92 -2.98 -7.68
N TYR A 34 1.13 -3.79 -6.65
CA TYR A 34 0.68 -3.50 -5.29
C TYR A 34 1.19 -2.14 -4.81
N ASN A 35 2.51 -1.94 -4.89
CA ASN A 35 3.17 -0.73 -4.43
C ASN A 35 2.72 0.48 -5.24
N PHE A 36 2.45 0.29 -6.53
CA PHE A 36 1.88 1.33 -7.39
C PHE A 36 0.49 1.76 -6.92
N GLY A 37 -0.38 0.83 -6.52
CA GLY A 37 -1.69 1.16 -5.93
C GLY A 37 -1.57 2.01 -4.65
N VAL A 38 -0.64 1.65 -3.77
CA VAL A 38 -0.34 2.41 -2.55
C VAL A 38 0.12 3.84 -2.88
N ILE A 39 0.99 4.00 -3.89
CA ILE A 39 1.46 5.31 -4.36
C ILE A 39 0.33 6.13 -4.98
N LEU A 40 -0.52 5.53 -5.81
CA LEU A 40 -1.65 6.22 -6.43
C LEU A 40 -2.61 6.77 -5.36
N TRP A 41 -2.94 5.98 -4.33
CA TRP A 41 -3.77 6.48 -3.23
C TRP A 41 -3.08 7.65 -2.50
N LYS A 42 -1.77 7.53 -2.21
CA LYS A 42 -0.99 8.60 -1.56
C LYS A 42 -1.01 9.91 -2.38
N ILE A 43 -0.87 9.81 -3.71
CA ILE A 43 -0.98 10.95 -4.62
C ILE A 43 -2.39 11.56 -4.57
N SER A 44 -3.44 10.73 -4.62
CA SER A 44 -4.82 11.24 -4.59
C SER A 44 -5.17 11.92 -3.27
N SER A 45 -4.65 11.42 -2.16
CA SER A 45 -5.00 11.90 -0.83
C SER A 45 -4.17 13.09 -0.38
N GLY A 46 -2.91 13.17 -0.85
CA GLY A 46 -1.91 14.10 -0.32
C GLY A 46 -1.58 13.86 1.16
N ARG A 47 -1.89 12.67 1.70
CA ARG A 47 -1.78 12.34 3.14
C ARG A 47 -0.74 11.26 3.43
N PRO A 48 -0.23 11.19 4.67
CA PRO A 48 0.56 10.05 5.11
C PRO A 48 -0.25 8.75 5.03
N LEU A 49 0.42 7.66 4.66
CA LEU A 49 -0.19 6.33 4.62
C LEU A 49 -0.44 5.79 6.03
N PHE A 50 -1.60 5.17 6.21
CA PHE A 50 -2.03 4.51 7.44
C PHE A 50 -2.03 5.43 8.67
N ASP A 51 -2.24 6.74 8.48
CA ASP A 51 -2.20 7.74 9.56
C ASP A 51 -3.32 7.53 10.60
N LYS A 52 -4.42 6.89 10.18
CA LYS A 52 -5.54 6.50 11.04
C LYS A 52 -5.37 5.13 11.70
N PHE A 53 -4.22 4.48 11.52
CA PHE A 53 -3.93 3.14 12.04
C PHE A 53 -2.83 3.20 13.11
N SER A 54 -2.53 2.04 13.70
CA SER A 54 -1.45 1.92 14.68
C SER A 54 -0.10 2.32 14.08
N LYS A 55 0.68 3.11 14.83
CA LYS A 55 2.08 3.43 14.50
C LYS A 55 3.05 2.27 14.73
N ARG A 56 2.62 1.21 15.44
CA ARG A 56 3.40 -0.03 15.60
C ARG A 56 3.32 -0.87 14.34
N ASN A 57 4.48 -1.21 13.77
CA ASN A 57 4.60 -1.91 12.50
C ASN A 57 3.96 -3.31 12.53
N GLU A 58 4.02 -4.03 13.66
CA GLU A 58 3.45 -5.38 13.78
C GLU A 58 1.92 -5.35 13.67
N VAL A 59 1.30 -4.39 14.37
CA VAL A 59 -0.16 -4.20 14.31
C VAL A 59 -0.59 -3.76 12.92
N LEU A 60 0.22 -2.92 12.27
CA LEU A 60 -0.04 -2.46 10.92
C LEU A 60 0.08 -3.59 9.90
N ALA A 61 1.08 -4.46 10.01
CA ALA A 61 1.21 -5.67 9.20
C ALA A 61 -0.04 -6.57 9.32
N ILE A 62 -0.54 -6.79 10.55
CA ILE A 62 -1.78 -7.56 10.78
C ILE A 62 -2.98 -6.90 10.08
N HIS A 63 -3.11 -5.57 10.17
CA HIS A 63 -4.18 -4.86 9.47
C HIS A 63 -4.09 -4.99 7.95
N ILE A 64 -2.88 -4.90 7.39
CA ILE A 64 -2.63 -5.04 5.95
C ILE A 64 -2.97 -6.46 5.48
N LEU A 65 -2.56 -7.48 6.24
CA LEU A 65 -2.90 -8.89 6.02
C LEU A 65 -4.41 -9.16 6.06
N GLN A 66 -5.12 -8.51 6.99
CA GLN A 66 -6.59 -8.58 7.08
C GLN A 66 -7.32 -7.81 5.98
N GLY A 67 -6.61 -7.28 4.98
CA GLY A 67 -7.20 -6.53 3.88
C GLY A 67 -7.67 -5.13 4.27
N LYS A 68 -7.32 -4.62 5.45
CA LYS A 68 -7.62 -3.22 5.77
C LYS A 68 -6.81 -2.30 4.87
N ARG A 69 -7.50 -1.32 4.29
CA ARG A 69 -6.94 -0.30 3.40
C ARG A 69 -7.43 1.07 3.81
N GLU A 70 -6.79 2.07 3.26
CA GLU A 70 -7.27 3.44 3.38
C GLU A 70 -8.61 3.62 2.68
N LYS A 71 -9.38 4.60 3.16
CA LYS A 71 -10.66 4.95 2.52
C LYS A 71 -10.42 5.90 1.34
N PRO A 72 -11.26 5.84 0.29
CA PRO A 72 -11.24 6.87 -0.74
C PRO A 72 -11.41 8.27 -0.16
N VAL A 73 -10.69 9.24 -0.74
CA VAL A 73 -10.78 10.65 -0.35
C VAL A 73 -11.79 11.35 -1.25
N GLU A 74 -12.61 12.21 -0.65
CA GLU A 74 -13.60 13.02 -1.36
C GLU A 74 -12.95 13.79 -2.52
N GLY A 75 -13.64 13.84 -3.66
CA GLY A 75 -13.14 14.47 -4.89
C GLY A 75 -12.23 13.59 -5.75
N THR A 76 -11.81 12.40 -5.28
CA THR A 76 -11.06 11.45 -6.13
C THR A 76 -11.99 10.86 -7.20
N PRO A 77 -11.65 10.92 -8.50
CA PRO A 77 -12.50 10.33 -9.54
C PRO A 77 -12.68 8.82 -9.36
N ASN A 78 -13.91 8.32 -9.54
CA ASN A 78 -14.24 6.90 -9.35
C ASN A 78 -13.34 5.94 -10.16
N GLN A 79 -12.96 6.33 -11.38
CA GLN A 79 -12.05 5.54 -12.22
C GLN A 79 -10.65 5.43 -11.61
N TYR A 80 -10.18 6.48 -10.93
CA TYR A 80 -8.90 6.50 -10.23
C TYR A 80 -8.97 5.65 -8.95
N ILE A 81 -10.10 5.70 -8.24
CA ILE A 81 -10.40 4.83 -7.09
C ILE A 81 -10.30 3.36 -7.51
N GLN A 82 -11.05 2.96 -8.53
CA GLN A 82 -11.02 1.60 -9.07
C GLN A 82 -9.64 1.19 -9.56
N LEU A 83 -8.84 2.12 -10.08
CA LEU A 83 -7.47 1.84 -10.51
C LEU A 83 -6.60 1.46 -9.32
N TYR A 84 -6.46 2.33 -8.31
CA TYR A 84 -5.59 2.01 -7.19
C TYR A 84 -6.13 0.84 -6.36
N GLU A 85 -7.45 0.65 -6.30
CA GLU A 85 -8.07 -0.48 -5.61
C GLU A 85 -7.73 -1.83 -6.22
N ARG A 86 -7.71 -1.91 -7.56
CA ARG A 86 -7.24 -3.13 -8.25
C ARG A 86 -5.75 -3.34 -8.07
N CYS A 87 -4.97 -2.25 -8.04
CA CYS A 87 -3.52 -2.33 -7.91
C CYS A 87 -3.09 -2.86 -6.52
N TRP A 88 -3.67 -2.36 -5.43
CA TRP A 88 -3.30 -2.77 -4.05
C TRP A 88 -4.15 -3.91 -3.47
N ASP A 89 -4.82 -4.65 -4.34
CA ASP A 89 -5.56 -5.85 -3.98
C ASP A 89 -4.62 -6.90 -3.37
N HIS A 90 -5.15 -7.85 -2.62
CA HIS A 90 -4.36 -8.93 -2.04
C HIS A 90 -3.70 -9.82 -3.13
N ASN A 91 -4.32 -9.96 -4.29
CA ASN A 91 -3.77 -10.66 -5.44
C ASN A 91 -3.89 -9.79 -6.70
N PRO A 92 -3.01 -8.80 -6.86
CA PRO A 92 -3.08 -7.90 -8.01
C PRO A 92 -2.72 -8.63 -9.30
N ASN A 93 -3.36 -8.21 -10.39
CA ASN A 93 -3.19 -8.76 -11.74
C ASN A 93 -2.51 -7.75 -12.66
#